data_AF-A0A6A7B0J1-F1
#
_entry.id   AF-A0A6A7B0J1-F1
#
_cell.length_a   1.000
_cell.length_b   1.000
_cell.length_c   1.000
_cell.angle_alpha   90.00
_cell.angle_beta   90.00
_cell.angle_gamma   90.00
#
_symmetry.space_group_name_H-M   'P 1'
#
loop_
_entity.id
_entity.type
_entity.pdbx_description
1 polymer ?
#
loop_
_entity_poly.entity_id
_entity_poly.type
_entity_poly.pdbx_seq_one_letter_code
_entity_poly.pdbx_strand_id
1 'polypeptide(L)'
;MSPSILYIAGLLAGANAYTVINAASPFMQKNIDPIVFPGSFSESHLHTFYGSDAITANTKTSAELQKGCTNMENPNDLSTYWVPTVLYTKDGGKTYEPVPLSRFSAYYNLGETPAEIAIPQDVKMVAGVATAKTQSAMDPNAKAEWFCEGGPSSPLDANGFPSKTCTTHLQQLLYFPQCVNTDTLETGYKSRDNGTPNWCPKGMKSMPQLRFSIRYDLRKVLPNGWSGEAPIKLASGPAWSSHGDFINGWTEEAAQNMVATTKDKQHFAQVDGKLGGFKSGPTCKSKDADPSHGVSTYAESVAAMAKRSVDAWGWATRSRMARV
;
A
#
# COMPACT_ATOMS: atom_id res chain seq x y z
N MET A 1 -1.32 25.63 -48.63
CA MET A 1 -0.78 25.60 -47.25
C MET A 1 -1.73 24.74 -46.42
N SER A 2 -1.46 23.43 -46.32
CA SER A 2 -2.24 22.53 -45.46
C SER A 2 -1.72 22.62 -44.02
N PRO A 3 -2.57 22.80 -43.01
CA PRO A 3 -2.11 22.78 -41.62
C PRO A 3 -1.85 21.32 -41.22
N SER A 4 -0.62 21.04 -40.82
CA SER A 4 -0.22 19.76 -40.24
C SER A 4 -0.92 19.57 -38.89
N ILE A 5 -1.73 18.52 -38.79
CA ILE A 5 -2.32 18.05 -37.53
C ILE A 5 -1.19 17.40 -36.73
N LEU A 6 -0.75 18.06 -35.66
CA LEU A 6 0.11 17.48 -34.62
C LEU A 6 -0.73 16.51 -33.79
N TYR A 7 -0.51 15.21 -33.98
CA TYR A 7 -1.01 14.18 -33.08
C TYR A 7 -0.24 14.26 -31.76
N ILE A 8 -0.87 14.78 -30.71
CA ILE A 8 -0.38 14.65 -29.34
C ILE A 8 -0.63 13.20 -28.92
N ALA A 9 0.44 12.40 -28.86
CA ALA A 9 0.40 11.07 -28.28
C ALA A 9 0.11 11.20 -26.78
N GLY A 10 -1.13 10.91 -26.38
CA GLY A 10 -1.45 10.70 -24.97
C GLY A 10 -0.65 9.49 -24.47
N LEU A 11 0.13 9.70 -23.41
CA LEU A 11 0.71 8.60 -22.64
C LEU A 11 -0.45 7.82 -22.00
N LEU A 12 -0.95 6.83 -22.72
CA LEU A 12 -1.71 5.73 -22.14
C LEU A 12 -0.76 5.04 -21.17
N ALA A 13 -0.97 5.23 -19.87
CA ALA A 13 -0.38 4.39 -18.84
C ALA A 13 -0.92 2.97 -19.02
N GLY A 14 -0.31 2.20 -19.91
CA GLY A 14 -0.62 0.80 -20.13
C GLY A 14 -0.45 0.06 -18.81
N ALA A 15 -1.55 -0.44 -18.26
CA ALA A 15 -1.50 -1.38 -17.14
C ALA A 15 -0.91 -2.69 -17.67
N ASN A 16 0.42 -2.83 -17.62
CA ASN A 16 1.16 -4.05 -17.97
C ASN A 16 1.00 -5.10 -16.86
N ALA A 17 -0.23 -5.56 -16.68
CA ALA A 17 -0.67 -6.41 -15.60
C ALA A 17 -0.87 -7.84 -16.08
N TYR A 18 -0.12 -8.78 -15.51
CA TYR A 18 -0.16 -10.20 -15.85
C TYR A 18 -1.30 -10.87 -15.08
N THR A 19 -1.36 -10.61 -13.77
CA THR A 19 -2.54 -10.87 -12.96
C THR A 19 -2.85 -9.67 -12.07
N VAL A 20 -4.14 -9.46 -11.80
CA VAL A 20 -4.65 -8.41 -10.93
C VAL A 20 -5.70 -9.01 -10.03
N ILE A 21 -5.53 -8.82 -8.73
CA ILE A 21 -6.51 -9.25 -7.73
C ILE A 21 -7.11 -8.01 -7.10
N ASN A 22 -8.44 -7.94 -7.12
CA ASN A 22 -9.18 -6.80 -6.61
C ASN A 22 -9.82 -7.08 -5.24
N ALA A 23 -9.93 -6.02 -4.44
CA ALA A 23 -10.86 -5.94 -3.32
C ALA A 23 -11.79 -4.73 -3.53
N ALA A 24 -13.09 -4.95 -3.39
CA ALA A 24 -14.11 -3.90 -3.58
C ALA A 24 -14.20 -2.95 -2.38
N SER A 25 -13.75 -3.38 -1.20
CA SER A 25 -13.76 -2.59 0.04
C SER A 25 -12.63 -3.06 0.96
N PRO A 26 -12.15 -2.23 1.89
CA PRO A 26 -11.31 -2.72 2.98
C PRO A 26 -12.15 -3.56 3.94
N PHE A 27 -11.54 -4.53 4.63
CA PHE A 27 -12.25 -5.26 5.69
C PHE A 27 -12.00 -4.64 7.08
N MET A 28 -10.94 -3.85 7.23
CA MET A 28 -10.54 -3.27 8.52
C MET A 28 -9.78 -1.95 8.35
N GLN A 29 -9.99 -1.03 9.28
CA GLN A 29 -9.12 0.11 9.54
C GLN A 29 -8.62 0.02 10.97
N LYS A 30 -7.31 0.07 11.17
CA LYS A 30 -6.72 -0.17 12.50
C LYS A 30 -5.32 0.41 12.61
N ASN A 31 -4.94 0.80 13.82
CA ASN A 31 -3.64 1.39 14.11
C ASN A 31 -2.57 0.35 14.49
N ILE A 32 -2.42 -0.67 13.66
CA ILE A 32 -1.42 -1.73 13.83
C ILE A 32 -0.51 -1.78 12.62
N ASP A 33 0.74 -2.17 12.84
CA ASP A 33 1.69 -2.45 11.77
C ASP A 33 2.61 -3.60 12.20
N PRO A 34 2.28 -4.86 11.87
CA PRO A 34 3.06 -6.01 12.32
C PRO A 34 4.45 -6.12 11.70
N ILE A 35 4.78 -5.31 10.68
CA ILE A 35 6.12 -5.28 10.09
C ILE A 35 6.98 -4.25 10.82
N VAL A 36 6.49 -3.01 10.94
CA VAL A 36 7.26 -1.88 11.45
C VAL A 36 7.19 -1.79 12.98
N PHE A 37 6.03 -2.06 13.57
CA PHE A 37 5.76 -1.95 15.01
C PHE A 37 5.08 -3.22 15.57
N PRO A 38 5.76 -4.38 15.51
CA PRO A 38 5.17 -5.65 15.91
C PRO A 38 4.67 -5.61 17.37
N GLY A 39 3.42 -5.99 17.56
CA GLY A 39 2.73 -6.03 18.86
C GLY A 39 2.25 -4.68 19.39
N SER A 40 2.50 -3.58 18.69
CA SER A 40 2.14 -2.24 19.14
C SER A 40 0.73 -1.82 18.70
N PHE A 41 0.05 -1.12 19.59
CA PHE A 41 -1.25 -0.46 19.35
C PHE A 41 -1.17 1.06 19.61
N SER A 42 0.03 1.61 19.74
CA SER A 42 0.25 3.03 20.05
C SER A 42 1.36 3.67 19.22
N GLU A 43 2.09 2.90 18.41
CA GLU A 43 3.17 3.44 17.57
C GLU A 43 2.78 3.64 16.11
N SER A 44 1.87 2.80 15.61
CA SER A 44 1.38 2.90 14.24
C SER A 44 0.26 3.95 14.10
N HIS A 45 0.26 4.66 12.96
CA HIS A 45 -0.89 5.43 12.50
C HIS A 45 -2.01 4.50 12.01
N LEU A 46 -3.16 5.08 11.67
CA LEU A 46 -4.27 4.31 11.12
C LEU A 46 -3.93 3.78 9.72
N HIS A 47 -4.03 2.48 9.53
CA HIS A 47 -3.91 1.82 8.23
C HIS A 47 -5.25 1.23 7.78
N THR A 48 -5.42 1.13 6.46
CA THR A 48 -6.55 0.47 5.81
C THR A 48 -6.09 -0.89 5.26
N PHE A 49 -6.77 -1.97 5.65
CA PHE A 49 -6.39 -3.35 5.37
C PHE A 49 -7.28 -4.04 4.32
N TYR A 50 -6.64 -4.86 3.49
CA TYR A 50 -7.20 -5.74 2.48
C TYR A 50 -6.54 -7.12 2.60
N GLY A 51 -7.18 -8.16 2.07
CA GLY A 51 -6.64 -9.52 2.12
C GLY A 51 -7.17 -10.36 3.26
N SER A 52 -6.29 -11.21 3.82
CA SER A 52 -6.62 -12.08 4.93
C SER A 52 -6.91 -11.31 6.21
N ASP A 53 -8.00 -11.72 6.85
CA ASP A 53 -8.52 -11.16 8.08
C ASP A 53 -7.83 -11.69 9.35
N ALA A 54 -6.96 -12.71 9.21
CA ALA A 54 -6.15 -13.26 10.30
C ALA A 54 -4.98 -12.35 10.71
N ILE A 55 -4.84 -11.19 10.06
CA ILE A 55 -3.85 -10.18 10.44
C ILE A 55 -4.15 -9.61 11.83
N THR A 56 -3.11 -9.52 12.64
CA THR A 56 -3.10 -8.88 13.96
C THR A 56 -1.81 -8.08 14.10
N ALA A 57 -1.64 -7.33 15.20
CA ALA A 57 -0.39 -6.63 15.49
C ALA A 57 0.83 -7.58 15.59
N ASN A 58 0.62 -8.88 15.79
CA ASN A 58 1.68 -9.86 16.02
C ASN A 58 1.92 -10.83 14.86
N THR A 59 1.15 -10.75 13.78
CA THR A 59 1.22 -11.71 12.67
C THR A 59 2.57 -11.68 11.99
N LYS A 60 3.17 -12.85 11.74
CA LYS A 60 4.54 -12.97 11.20
C LYS A 60 4.66 -13.84 9.97
N THR A 61 3.73 -14.75 9.73
CA THR A 61 3.93 -15.82 8.75
C THR A 61 2.78 -15.92 7.75
N SER A 62 3.08 -16.46 6.58
CA SER A 62 2.06 -16.83 5.60
C SER A 62 1.09 -17.86 6.15
N ALA A 63 1.59 -18.80 6.97
CA ALA A 63 0.78 -19.85 7.59
C ALA A 63 -0.27 -19.30 8.58
N GLU A 64 0.00 -18.19 9.26
CA GLU A 64 -1.01 -17.51 10.07
C GLU A 64 -2.09 -16.89 9.19
N LEU A 65 -1.70 -16.16 8.14
CA LEU A 65 -2.64 -15.53 7.23
C LEU A 65 -3.51 -16.54 6.48
N GLN A 66 -2.95 -17.68 6.10
CA GLN A 66 -3.66 -18.75 5.39
C GLN A 66 -4.76 -19.45 6.22
N LYS A 67 -4.85 -19.18 7.52
CA LYS A 67 -5.95 -19.65 8.40
C LYS A 67 -7.16 -18.72 8.39
N GLY A 68 -7.02 -17.52 7.82
CA GLY A 68 -8.06 -16.50 7.80
C GLY A 68 -8.99 -16.59 6.59
N CYS A 69 -9.90 -15.62 6.54
CA CYS A 69 -10.75 -15.30 5.40
C CYS A 69 -10.14 -14.16 4.59
N THR A 70 -9.99 -14.33 3.29
CA THR A 70 -9.61 -13.22 2.40
C THR A 70 -10.83 -12.46 1.91
N ASN A 71 -10.73 -11.13 1.79
CA ASN A 71 -11.73 -10.32 1.09
C ASN A 71 -11.35 -10.01 -0.38
N MET A 72 -10.28 -10.64 -0.88
CA MET A 72 -9.85 -10.54 -2.27
C MET A 72 -10.73 -11.41 -3.17
N GLU A 73 -10.82 -11.06 -4.46
CA GLU A 73 -11.61 -11.83 -5.43
C GLU A 73 -11.00 -13.21 -5.79
N ASN A 74 -9.72 -13.43 -5.50
CA ASN A 74 -9.06 -14.73 -5.67
C ASN A 74 -8.96 -15.44 -4.31
N PRO A 75 -9.63 -16.58 -4.11
CA PRO A 75 -9.61 -17.28 -2.82
C PRO A 75 -8.23 -17.85 -2.46
N ASN A 76 -7.31 -17.98 -3.43
CA ASN A 76 -5.95 -18.44 -3.18
C ASN A 76 -5.01 -17.32 -2.69
N ASP A 77 -5.47 -16.06 -2.72
CA ASP A 77 -4.75 -14.91 -2.20
C ASP A 77 -5.18 -14.59 -0.77
N LEU A 78 -4.54 -15.25 0.18
CA LEU A 78 -4.68 -14.96 1.62
C LEU A 78 -3.57 -14.01 2.10
N SER A 79 -2.90 -13.29 1.20
CA SER A 79 -1.96 -12.25 1.62
C SER A 79 -2.70 -11.13 2.32
N THR A 80 -1.98 -10.31 3.11
CA THR A 80 -2.55 -9.08 3.67
C THR A 80 -1.80 -7.89 3.10
N TYR A 81 -2.58 -6.88 2.70
CA TYR A 81 -2.12 -5.64 2.12
C TYR A 81 -2.63 -4.48 2.97
N TRP A 82 -1.78 -3.51 3.28
CA TRP A 82 -2.25 -2.30 3.94
C TRP A 82 -1.49 -1.06 3.51
N VAL A 83 -2.15 0.08 3.67
CA VAL A 83 -1.61 1.43 3.37
C VAL A 83 -2.12 2.40 4.43
N PRO A 84 -1.44 3.53 4.68
CA PRO A 84 -1.99 4.60 5.51
C PRO A 84 -3.39 4.96 5.05
N THR A 85 -4.33 5.08 5.99
CA THR A 85 -5.69 5.47 5.63
C THR A 85 -5.66 6.86 5.00
N VAL A 86 -6.24 6.98 3.80
CA VAL A 86 -6.47 8.27 3.15
C VAL A 86 -7.67 8.92 3.82
N LEU A 87 -7.50 10.16 4.23
CA LEU A 87 -8.45 10.91 5.03
C LEU A 87 -8.84 12.19 4.30
N TYR A 88 -10.11 12.58 4.34
CA TYR A 88 -10.56 13.88 3.85
C TYR A 88 -11.13 14.72 5.00
N THR A 89 -11.21 16.03 4.77
CA THR A 89 -11.84 16.98 5.69
C THR A 89 -12.86 17.87 4.97
N LYS A 90 -13.92 18.27 5.67
CA LYS A 90 -14.94 19.24 5.21
C LYS A 90 -14.88 20.57 5.96
N ASP A 91 -14.10 20.65 7.04
CA ASP A 91 -14.13 21.74 8.02
C ASP A 91 -12.77 22.44 8.17
N GLY A 92 -11.93 22.36 7.13
CA GLY A 92 -10.61 22.98 7.12
C GLY A 92 -9.61 22.25 8.02
N GLY A 93 -9.75 20.94 8.19
CA GLY A 93 -8.80 20.09 8.90
C GLY A 93 -9.04 19.95 10.40
N LYS A 94 -10.22 20.34 10.90
CA LYS A 94 -10.58 20.11 12.32
C LYS A 94 -10.97 18.66 12.55
N THR A 95 -11.67 18.05 11.60
CA THR A 95 -12.02 16.63 11.60
C THR A 95 -11.60 15.96 10.30
N TYR A 96 -11.35 14.65 10.40
CA TYR A 96 -10.91 13.82 9.29
C TYR A 96 -11.65 12.49 9.31
N GLU A 97 -12.11 12.08 8.14
CA GLU A 97 -12.79 10.81 7.92
C GLU A 97 -12.11 10.05 6.78
N PRO A 98 -12.13 8.70 6.77
CA PRO A 98 -11.60 7.92 5.67
C PRO A 98 -12.27 8.25 4.34
N VAL A 99 -11.47 8.39 3.29
CA VAL A 99 -11.99 8.56 1.93
C VAL A 99 -12.65 7.25 1.46
N PRO A 100 -13.87 7.30 0.89
CA PRO A 100 -14.50 6.11 0.31
C PRO A 100 -13.61 5.46 -0.76
N LEU A 101 -13.40 4.15 -0.63
CA LEU A 101 -12.71 3.37 -1.63
C LEU A 101 -13.65 3.10 -2.82
N SER A 102 -13.11 3.24 -4.03
CA SER A 102 -13.72 2.70 -5.25
C SER A 102 -13.22 1.29 -5.52
N ARG A 103 -11.89 1.08 -5.48
CA ARG A 103 -11.28 -0.25 -5.61
C ARG A 103 -9.84 -0.28 -5.12
N PHE A 104 -9.45 -1.36 -4.46
CA PHE A 104 -8.04 -1.75 -4.29
C PHE A 104 -7.70 -2.81 -5.32
N SER A 105 -6.55 -2.67 -5.97
CA SER A 105 -6.03 -3.63 -6.94
C SER A 105 -4.56 -3.96 -6.64
N ALA A 106 -4.28 -5.22 -6.33
CA ALA A 106 -2.95 -5.79 -6.24
C ALA A 106 -2.55 -6.33 -7.62
N TYR A 107 -1.59 -5.67 -8.26
CA TYR A 107 -1.06 -6.05 -9.56
C TYR A 107 0.23 -6.83 -9.37
N TYR A 108 0.37 -7.99 -10.01
CA TYR A 108 1.60 -8.76 -10.03
C TYR A 108 2.22 -8.68 -11.41
N ASN A 109 3.31 -7.92 -11.49
CA ASN A 109 3.99 -7.54 -12.72
C ASN A 109 5.30 -8.33 -12.90
N LEU A 110 5.71 -8.57 -14.14
CA LEU A 110 7.07 -9.06 -14.47
C LEU A 110 8.14 -8.03 -14.09
N GLY A 111 7.78 -6.75 -14.05
CA GLY A 111 8.75 -5.67 -14.02
C GLY A 111 9.59 -5.69 -15.29
N GLU A 112 10.91 -5.65 -15.13
CA GLU A 112 11.86 -5.55 -16.22
C GLU A 112 12.18 -6.90 -16.89
N THR A 113 12.41 -7.95 -16.09
CA THR A 113 12.79 -9.31 -16.50
C THR A 113 11.84 -10.35 -15.88
N PRO A 114 11.58 -11.52 -16.52
CA PRO A 114 10.74 -12.59 -15.98
C PRO A 114 10.99 -12.92 -14.50
N ALA A 115 9.96 -13.34 -13.78
CA ALA A 115 10.16 -13.90 -12.45
C ALA A 115 10.88 -15.25 -12.56
N GLU A 116 11.88 -15.46 -11.72
CA GLU A 116 12.64 -16.71 -11.64
C GLU A 116 12.00 -17.68 -10.63
N ILE A 117 11.36 -17.13 -9.60
CA ILE A 117 10.71 -17.86 -8.51
C ILE A 117 9.38 -17.23 -8.14
N ALA A 118 8.54 -17.99 -7.45
CA ALA A 118 7.35 -17.47 -6.78
C ALA A 118 7.76 -16.52 -5.66
N ILE A 119 6.83 -15.66 -5.20
CA ILE A 119 7.03 -14.91 -3.95
C ILE A 119 7.15 -15.95 -2.82
N PRO A 120 8.30 -16.07 -2.14
CA PRO A 120 8.45 -17.06 -1.09
C PRO A 120 7.44 -16.86 0.05
N GLN A 121 7.08 -17.95 0.73
CA GLN A 121 6.33 -17.86 1.98
C GLN A 121 7.11 -17.01 2.99
N ASP A 122 6.38 -16.39 3.91
CA ASP A 122 6.86 -15.50 4.97
C ASP A 122 7.56 -14.21 4.52
N VAL A 123 7.63 -13.93 3.21
CA VAL A 123 8.10 -12.64 2.70
C VAL A 123 7.19 -11.53 3.18
N LYS A 124 7.84 -10.48 3.70
CA LYS A 124 7.24 -9.22 4.11
C LYS A 124 7.91 -8.09 3.35
N MET A 125 7.13 -7.11 2.94
CA MET A 125 7.66 -5.96 2.22
C MET A 125 7.02 -4.67 2.72
N VAL A 126 7.82 -3.62 2.77
CA VAL A 126 7.39 -2.23 2.90
C VAL A 126 7.90 -1.49 1.68
N ALA A 127 7.02 -0.78 0.99
CA ALA A 127 7.37 0.09 -0.12
C ALA A 127 7.05 1.54 0.25
N GLY A 128 7.97 2.47 -0.06
CA GLY A 128 7.81 3.90 0.28
C GLY A 128 8.41 4.26 1.64
N VAL A 129 8.21 5.51 2.07
CA VAL A 129 8.88 6.08 3.25
C VAL A 129 7.87 6.82 4.13
N ALA A 130 7.48 6.22 5.25
CA ALA A 130 6.44 6.77 6.14
C ALA A 130 6.80 8.12 6.77
N THR A 131 8.08 8.46 6.88
CA THR A 131 8.56 9.72 7.48
C THR A 131 8.75 10.84 6.48
N ALA A 132 8.67 10.56 5.16
CA ALA A 132 8.92 11.56 4.12
C ALA A 132 7.89 12.70 4.17
N LYS A 133 8.39 13.94 4.12
CA LYS A 133 7.57 15.16 4.13
C LYS A 133 7.70 15.99 2.84
N THR A 134 8.60 15.59 1.94
CA THR A 134 8.86 16.24 0.66
C THR A 134 9.05 15.19 -0.42
N GLN A 135 8.88 15.57 -1.69
CA GLN A 135 9.11 14.68 -2.82
C GLN A 135 10.53 14.10 -2.85
N SER A 136 11.54 14.91 -2.50
CA SER A 136 12.95 14.49 -2.49
C SER A 136 13.30 13.48 -1.39
N ALA A 137 12.47 13.36 -0.35
CA ALA A 137 12.68 12.41 0.75
C ALA A 137 12.04 11.04 0.50
N MET A 138 11.34 10.88 -0.64
CA MET A 138 10.71 9.62 -1.02
C MET A 138 11.74 8.63 -1.58
N ASP A 139 11.43 7.34 -1.49
CA ASP A 139 12.13 6.33 -2.28
C ASP A 139 11.64 6.37 -3.74
N PRO A 140 12.50 6.75 -4.70
CA PRO A 140 12.11 6.80 -6.10
C PRO A 140 11.76 5.41 -6.68
N ASN A 141 12.26 4.32 -6.10
CA ASN A 141 11.98 2.96 -6.58
C ASN A 141 10.55 2.52 -6.27
N ALA A 142 10.01 3.00 -5.15
CA ALA A 142 8.64 2.75 -4.75
C ALA A 142 7.62 3.42 -5.68
N LYS A 143 8.03 4.46 -6.45
CA LYS A 143 7.19 5.21 -7.40
C LYS A 143 5.81 5.53 -6.82
N ALA A 144 5.80 6.05 -5.59
CA ALA A 144 4.58 6.38 -4.89
C ALA A 144 3.96 7.63 -5.54
N GLU A 145 2.91 7.45 -6.33
CA GLU A 145 2.35 8.50 -7.19
C GLU A 145 0.88 8.71 -6.90
N TRP A 146 0.45 9.98 -6.97
CA TRP A 146 -0.95 10.39 -6.85
C TRP A 146 -1.37 11.17 -8.08
N PHE A 147 -2.49 10.77 -8.69
CA PHE A 147 -3.02 11.44 -9.88
C PHE A 147 -4.52 11.22 -10.02
N CYS A 148 -5.14 11.98 -10.93
CA CYS A 148 -6.54 11.78 -11.28
C CYS A 148 -6.69 10.77 -12.41
N GLU A 149 -7.50 9.73 -12.20
CA GLU A 149 -7.79 8.74 -13.23
C GLU A 149 -8.57 9.37 -14.40
N GLY A 150 -8.14 9.08 -15.64
CA GLY A 150 -8.88 9.41 -16.87
C GLY A 150 -9.08 10.90 -17.13
N GLY A 151 -8.42 11.77 -16.37
CA GLY A 151 -8.48 13.23 -16.52
C GLY A 151 -7.18 13.82 -17.07
N PRO A 152 -7.17 15.12 -17.41
CA PRO A 152 -5.94 15.82 -17.71
C PRO A 152 -5.01 15.78 -16.48
N SER A 153 -3.70 15.78 -16.73
CA SER A 153 -2.72 15.89 -15.64
C SER A 153 -2.99 17.17 -14.83
N SER A 154 -3.09 17.02 -13.51
CA SER A 154 -3.20 18.13 -12.56
C SER A 154 -1.85 18.29 -11.87
N PRO A 155 -1.34 19.53 -11.70
CA PRO A 155 -0.16 19.74 -10.87
C PRO A 155 -0.46 19.30 -9.45
N LEU A 156 0.57 18.81 -8.76
CA LEU A 156 0.49 18.47 -7.34
C LEU A 156 0.58 19.73 -6.48
N ASP A 157 -0.13 19.74 -5.36
CA ASP A 157 0.04 20.74 -4.31
C ASP A 157 1.30 20.49 -3.47
N ALA A 158 1.56 21.33 -2.46
CA ALA A 158 2.73 21.20 -1.59
C ALA A 158 2.75 19.89 -0.79
N ASN A 159 1.58 19.28 -0.55
CA ASN A 159 1.43 18.02 0.16
C ASN A 159 1.53 16.80 -0.78
N GLY A 160 1.64 17.01 -2.10
CA GLY A 160 1.83 15.96 -3.10
C GLY A 160 0.56 15.33 -3.65
N PHE A 161 -0.61 15.94 -3.41
CA PHE A 161 -1.88 15.51 -4.01
C PHE A 161 -2.24 16.38 -5.22
N PRO A 162 -3.05 15.88 -6.17
CA PRO A 162 -3.59 16.70 -7.25
C PRO A 162 -4.26 17.97 -6.72
N SER A 163 -3.83 19.13 -7.19
CA SER A 163 -4.33 20.44 -6.76
C SER A 163 -5.74 20.78 -7.27
N LYS A 164 -6.36 19.88 -8.03
CA LYS A 164 -7.74 20.01 -8.52
C LYS A 164 -8.48 18.69 -8.37
N THR A 165 -9.79 18.79 -8.17
CA THR A 165 -10.66 17.62 -8.08
C THR A 165 -10.56 16.71 -9.29
N CYS A 166 -10.42 15.41 -9.01
CA CYS A 166 -10.49 14.38 -10.02
C CYS A 166 -11.92 14.20 -10.54
N THR A 167 -12.08 14.14 -11.86
CA THR A 167 -13.37 13.94 -12.53
C THR A 167 -13.97 12.56 -12.26
N THR A 168 -13.10 11.56 -12.03
CA THR A 168 -13.50 10.18 -11.72
C THR A 168 -13.03 9.77 -10.33
N HIS A 169 -11.79 9.29 -10.20
CA HIS A 169 -11.20 8.81 -8.96
C HIS A 169 -9.84 9.47 -8.73
N LEU A 170 -9.52 9.70 -7.47
CA LEU A 170 -8.13 9.90 -7.06
C LEU A 170 -7.44 8.53 -7.04
N GLN A 171 -6.31 8.42 -7.72
CA GLN A 171 -5.58 7.17 -7.85
C GLN A 171 -4.20 7.26 -7.20
N GLN A 172 -3.86 6.22 -6.43
CA GLN A 172 -2.52 5.97 -5.93
C GLN A 172 -1.88 4.82 -6.70
N LEU A 173 -0.59 4.96 -7.05
CA LEU A 173 0.27 3.84 -7.44
C LEU A 173 1.41 3.70 -6.43
N LEU A 174 1.82 2.46 -6.17
CA LEU A 174 2.97 2.13 -5.33
C LEU A 174 3.56 0.79 -5.77
N TYR A 175 4.87 0.74 -6.00
CA TYR A 175 5.60 -0.43 -6.48
C TYR A 175 6.45 -1.03 -5.37
N PHE A 176 6.33 -2.34 -5.20
CA PHE A 176 7.10 -3.08 -4.21
C PHE A 176 8.42 -3.60 -4.80
N PRO A 177 9.37 -3.98 -3.94
CA PRO A 177 10.55 -4.76 -4.33
C PRO A 177 10.18 -5.98 -5.17
N GLN A 178 11.04 -6.35 -6.10
CA GLN A 178 10.84 -7.48 -7.02
C GLN A 178 12.02 -8.45 -7.08
N CYS A 179 12.95 -8.32 -6.13
CA CYS A 179 14.04 -9.25 -5.88
C CYS A 179 13.96 -9.75 -4.44
N VAL A 180 14.37 -10.99 -4.22
CA VAL A 180 14.42 -11.59 -2.88
C VAL A 180 15.63 -12.50 -2.73
N ASN A 181 16.26 -12.47 -1.55
CA ASN A 181 17.20 -13.48 -1.12
C ASN A 181 16.40 -14.65 -0.51
N THR A 182 16.52 -15.85 -1.09
CA THR A 182 15.72 -17.01 -0.65
C THR A 182 16.12 -17.58 0.71
N ASP A 183 17.30 -17.21 1.21
CA ASP A 183 17.82 -17.71 2.49
C ASP A 183 17.45 -16.77 3.64
N THR A 184 17.46 -15.45 3.40
CA THR A 184 17.18 -14.42 4.43
C THR A 184 15.81 -13.76 4.30
N LEU A 185 15.11 -13.94 3.16
CA LEU A 185 13.89 -13.25 2.77
C LEU A 185 14.02 -11.72 2.64
N GLU A 186 15.25 -11.18 2.66
CA GLU A 186 15.50 -9.78 2.36
C GLU A 186 15.07 -9.46 0.93
N THR A 187 14.36 -8.35 0.76
CA THR A 187 13.86 -7.92 -0.54
C THR A 187 14.59 -6.70 -1.07
N GLY A 188 14.70 -6.57 -2.39
CA GLY A 188 15.33 -5.44 -3.05
C GLY A 188 14.66 -5.07 -4.36
N TYR A 189 14.95 -3.85 -4.83
CA TYR A 189 14.50 -3.39 -6.14
C TYR A 189 15.50 -3.79 -7.23
N LYS A 190 14.99 -4.06 -8.44
CA LYS A 190 15.88 -4.20 -9.61
C LYS A 190 16.51 -2.86 -9.96
N SER A 191 17.78 -2.91 -10.35
CA SER A 191 18.50 -1.80 -10.98
C SER A 191 19.46 -2.35 -12.02
N ARG A 192 19.61 -1.64 -13.14
CA ARG A 192 20.63 -1.95 -14.14
C ARG A 192 22.04 -1.85 -13.57
N ASP A 193 22.22 -1.06 -12.51
CA ASP A 193 23.50 -0.85 -11.84
C ASP A 193 23.96 -2.09 -11.06
N ASN A 194 23.09 -3.07 -10.82
CA ASN A 194 23.45 -4.31 -10.13
C ASN A 194 24.40 -5.20 -10.96
N GLY A 195 24.53 -4.96 -12.27
CA GLY A 195 25.49 -5.67 -13.13
C GLY A 195 25.19 -7.17 -13.33
N THR A 196 24.02 -7.65 -12.91
CA THR A 196 23.56 -9.03 -13.08
C THR A 196 22.65 -9.17 -14.30
N PRO A 197 22.52 -10.36 -14.91
CA PRO A 197 21.60 -10.57 -16.04
C PRO A 197 20.11 -10.36 -15.69
N ASN A 198 19.73 -10.53 -14.42
CA ASN A 198 18.34 -10.39 -13.95
C ASN A 198 18.04 -9.03 -13.29
N TRP A 199 19.04 -8.13 -13.21
CA TRP A 199 19.00 -6.80 -12.56
C TRP A 199 18.71 -6.83 -11.06
N CYS A 200 18.70 -8.00 -10.43
CA CYS A 200 18.62 -8.09 -8.97
C CYS A 200 19.99 -7.90 -8.32
N PRO A 201 20.04 -7.42 -7.06
CA PRO A 201 21.27 -7.43 -6.28
C PRO A 201 21.90 -8.82 -6.27
N LYS A 202 23.23 -8.89 -6.19
CA LYS A 202 23.97 -10.15 -6.22
C LYS A 202 23.46 -11.10 -5.12
N GLY A 203 23.14 -12.34 -5.50
CA GLY A 203 22.62 -13.36 -4.58
C GLY A 203 21.09 -13.36 -4.43
N MET A 204 20.39 -12.39 -5.03
CA MET A 204 18.92 -12.36 -5.06
C MET A 204 18.36 -12.90 -6.37
N LYS A 205 17.11 -13.37 -6.31
CA LYS A 205 16.33 -13.85 -7.45
C LYS A 205 15.15 -12.91 -7.74
N SER A 206 14.79 -12.81 -9.01
CA SER A 206 13.60 -12.11 -9.48
C SER A 206 12.32 -12.83 -9.07
N MET A 207 11.34 -12.11 -8.53
CA MET A 207 9.98 -12.60 -8.22
C MET A 207 8.92 -11.66 -8.83
N PRO A 208 7.64 -12.06 -8.92
CA PRO A 208 6.58 -11.17 -9.41
C PRO A 208 6.55 -9.85 -8.60
N GLN A 209 6.64 -8.72 -9.30
CA GLN A 209 6.60 -7.40 -8.69
C GLN A 209 5.18 -7.03 -8.31
N LEU A 210 4.91 -6.93 -7.01
CA LEU A 210 3.66 -6.38 -6.51
C LEU A 210 3.59 -4.87 -6.77
N ARG A 211 2.42 -4.40 -7.19
CA ARG A 211 2.09 -2.97 -7.30
C ARG A 211 0.68 -2.73 -6.79
N PHE A 212 0.53 -1.79 -5.88
CA PHE A 212 -0.80 -1.29 -5.52
C PHE A 212 -1.27 -0.27 -6.54
N SER A 213 -2.55 -0.39 -6.91
CA SER A 213 -3.28 0.62 -7.65
C SER A 213 -4.61 0.82 -6.96
N ILE A 214 -4.74 1.94 -6.25
CA ILE A 214 -5.86 2.18 -5.34
C ILE A 214 -6.65 3.36 -5.86
N ARG A 215 -7.96 3.21 -5.99
CA ARG A 215 -8.87 4.24 -6.45
C ARG A 215 -9.79 4.66 -5.31
N TYR A 216 -9.86 5.96 -5.09
CA TYR A 216 -10.68 6.59 -4.08
C TYR A 216 -11.76 7.45 -4.75
N ASP A 217 -13.00 7.39 -4.25
CA ASP A 217 -14.11 8.18 -4.75
C ASP A 217 -14.45 9.32 -3.78
N LEU A 218 -14.01 10.52 -4.14
CA LEU A 218 -14.22 11.73 -3.35
C LEU A 218 -15.50 12.46 -3.73
N ARG A 219 -16.16 12.12 -4.84
CA ARG A 219 -17.24 12.92 -5.43
C ARG A 219 -18.46 13.02 -4.51
N LYS A 220 -18.75 11.96 -3.76
CA LYS A 220 -19.85 11.94 -2.78
C LYS A 220 -19.53 12.71 -1.51
N VAL A 221 -18.26 12.71 -1.08
CA VAL A 221 -17.85 13.31 0.19
C VAL A 221 -17.37 14.76 0.04
N LEU A 222 -16.93 15.15 -1.15
CA LEU A 222 -16.52 16.51 -1.52
C LEU A 222 -17.24 16.93 -2.82
N PRO A 223 -18.57 17.10 -2.80
CA PRO A 223 -19.36 17.35 -4.01
C PRO A 223 -19.03 18.69 -4.70
N ASN A 224 -18.52 19.67 -3.94
CA ASN A 224 -18.10 20.97 -4.45
C ASN A 224 -16.66 20.95 -5.02
N GLY A 225 -15.96 19.81 -4.88
CA GLY A 225 -14.55 19.70 -5.25
C GLY A 225 -13.62 20.60 -4.45
N TRP A 226 -12.45 20.86 -5.02
CA TRP A 226 -11.37 21.69 -4.52
C TRP A 226 -10.53 22.22 -5.69
N SER A 227 -9.87 23.34 -5.43
CA SER A 227 -8.83 23.92 -6.28
C SER A 227 -7.79 24.56 -5.36
N GLY A 228 -6.51 24.24 -5.56
CA GLY A 228 -5.44 24.59 -4.63
C GLY A 228 -5.06 23.40 -3.76
N GLU A 229 -4.88 23.62 -2.47
CA GLU A 229 -4.55 22.56 -1.51
C GLU A 229 -5.69 21.52 -1.45
N ALA A 230 -5.34 20.25 -1.60
CA ALA A 230 -6.29 19.16 -1.49
C ALA A 230 -6.76 19.04 -0.03
N PRO A 231 -8.08 18.92 0.23
CA PRO A 231 -8.62 18.72 1.58
C PRO A 231 -8.47 17.24 2.03
N ILE A 232 -7.29 16.66 1.78
CA ILE A 232 -6.97 15.24 1.88
C ILE A 232 -5.59 15.08 2.51
N LYS A 233 -5.40 14.05 3.32
CA LYS A 233 -4.09 13.63 3.82
C LYS A 233 -4.02 12.12 4.00
N LEU A 234 -2.83 11.61 4.24
CA LEU A 234 -2.63 10.26 4.77
C LEU A 234 -2.65 10.31 6.30
N ALA A 235 -3.03 9.20 6.93
CA ALA A 235 -2.85 9.04 8.37
C ALA A 235 -1.38 9.23 8.81
N SER A 236 -0.43 8.94 7.91
CA SER A 236 1.02 9.17 8.09
C SER A 236 1.49 10.61 7.82
N GLY A 237 0.63 11.47 7.25
CA GLY A 237 0.95 12.87 6.91
C GLY A 237 0.66 13.24 5.44
N PRO A 238 1.56 13.96 4.75
CA PRO A 238 1.34 14.37 3.35
C PRO A 238 1.35 13.16 2.40
N ALA A 239 1.00 13.35 1.13
CA ALA A 239 1.09 12.30 0.12
C ALA A 239 2.51 11.72 0.01
N TRP A 240 3.52 12.52 0.31
CA TRP A 240 4.93 12.10 0.32
C TRP A 240 5.23 10.98 1.31
N SER A 241 4.48 10.87 2.42
CA SER A 241 4.61 9.76 3.38
C SER A 241 3.88 8.47 2.94
N SER A 242 3.54 8.39 1.65
CA SER A 242 2.97 7.19 1.06
C SER A 242 3.88 6.00 1.27
N HIS A 243 3.28 4.96 1.81
CA HIS A 243 3.86 3.63 1.85
C HIS A 243 2.74 2.60 1.76
N GLY A 244 3.16 1.36 1.63
CA GLY A 244 2.29 0.22 1.65
C GLY A 244 3.08 -1.00 2.06
N ASP A 245 2.34 -1.93 2.60
CA ASP A 245 2.88 -3.04 3.34
C ASP A 245 2.20 -4.32 2.89
N PHE A 246 2.97 -5.40 2.94
CA PHE A 246 2.55 -6.69 2.43
C PHE A 246 3.17 -7.80 3.26
N ILE A 247 2.33 -8.77 3.64
CA ILE A 247 2.79 -10.09 4.08
C ILE A 247 2.20 -11.10 3.10
N ASN A 248 3.07 -11.92 2.52
CA ASN A 248 2.63 -12.96 1.61
C ASN A 248 1.71 -13.95 2.33
N GLY A 249 0.60 -14.29 1.69
CA GLY A 249 -0.30 -15.35 2.15
C GLY A 249 -0.87 -16.15 0.98
N TRP A 250 -0.36 -15.96 -0.24
CA TRP A 250 -0.71 -16.82 -1.35
C TRP A 250 -0.46 -18.29 -0.99
N THR A 251 -1.40 -19.16 -1.36
CA THR A 251 -1.11 -20.59 -1.33
C THR A 251 0.09 -20.90 -2.22
N GLU A 252 0.98 -21.79 -1.79
CA GLU A 252 2.22 -22.10 -2.51
C GLU A 252 1.98 -22.48 -3.99
N GLU A 253 0.96 -23.29 -4.25
CA GLU A 253 0.56 -23.69 -5.61
C GLU A 253 0.20 -22.48 -6.48
N ALA A 254 -0.69 -21.61 -5.99
CA ALA A 254 -1.10 -20.42 -6.73
C ALA A 254 0.07 -19.42 -6.91
N ALA A 255 0.95 -19.27 -5.91
CA ALA A 255 2.15 -18.46 -6.03
C ALA A 255 3.09 -19.00 -7.12
N GLN A 256 3.22 -20.34 -7.23
CA GLN A 256 3.99 -20.98 -8.29
C GLN A 256 3.34 -20.81 -9.66
N ASN A 257 2.01 -20.95 -9.76
CA ASN A 257 1.25 -20.70 -10.98
C ASN A 257 1.41 -19.25 -11.46
N MET A 258 1.48 -18.30 -10.52
CA MET A 258 1.72 -16.89 -10.82
C MET A 258 3.06 -16.66 -11.54
N VAL A 259 4.11 -17.43 -11.27
CA VAL A 259 5.39 -17.31 -12.00
C VAL A 259 5.20 -17.53 -13.49
N ALA A 260 4.40 -18.54 -13.87
CA ALA A 260 4.13 -18.84 -15.28
C ALA A 260 3.43 -17.69 -16.00
N THR A 261 2.70 -16.83 -15.27
CA THR A 261 2.08 -15.64 -15.83
C THR A 261 3.10 -14.58 -16.23
N THR A 262 4.34 -14.60 -15.73
CA THR A 262 5.36 -13.58 -15.98
C THR A 262 6.20 -13.81 -17.25
N LYS A 263 5.61 -14.38 -18.31
CA LYS A 263 6.32 -14.70 -19.56
C LYS A 263 6.05 -13.72 -20.72
N ASP A 264 4.92 -13.02 -20.72
CA ASP A 264 4.53 -12.10 -21.80
C ASP A 264 3.83 -10.85 -21.26
N LYS A 265 4.33 -9.66 -21.62
CA LYS A 265 3.84 -8.36 -21.11
C LYS A 265 2.46 -7.96 -21.65
N GLN A 266 1.97 -8.63 -22.69
CA GLN A 266 0.80 -8.16 -23.45
C GLN A 266 -0.50 -8.93 -23.14
N HIS A 267 -0.42 -10.03 -22.40
CA HIS A 267 -1.57 -10.91 -22.17
C HIS A 267 -1.85 -11.11 -20.68
N PHE A 268 -3.10 -10.89 -20.31
CA PHE A 268 -3.61 -11.22 -18.98
C PHE A 268 -3.64 -12.75 -18.79
N ALA A 269 -3.26 -13.20 -17.60
CA ALA A 269 -3.31 -14.60 -17.20
C ALA A 269 -3.95 -14.75 -15.80
N GLN A 270 -4.83 -15.74 -15.71
CA GLN A 270 -5.51 -16.10 -14.49
C GLN A 270 -4.57 -16.91 -13.59
N VAL A 271 -4.75 -16.78 -12.28
CA VAL A 271 -4.03 -17.57 -11.29
C VAL A 271 -5.06 -18.39 -10.53
N ASP A 272 -5.06 -19.69 -10.81
CA ASP A 272 -5.89 -20.69 -10.13
C ASP A 272 -5.06 -21.42 -9.06
N GLY A 273 -5.75 -22.10 -8.15
CA GLY A 273 -5.12 -22.97 -7.16
C GLY A 273 -6.15 -23.80 -6.40
N LYS A 274 -5.68 -24.57 -5.41
CA LYS A 274 -6.50 -25.49 -4.62
C LYS A 274 -7.79 -24.91 -4.00
N LEU A 275 -7.86 -23.60 -3.74
CA LEU A 275 -9.03 -22.96 -3.12
C LEU A 275 -10.07 -22.46 -4.13
N GLY A 276 -9.81 -22.64 -5.43
CA GLY A 276 -10.73 -22.29 -6.51
C GLY A 276 -10.03 -21.59 -7.68
N GLY A 277 -10.80 -21.32 -8.74
CA GLY A 277 -10.31 -20.56 -9.89
C GLY A 277 -10.28 -19.04 -9.64
N PHE A 278 -9.63 -18.32 -10.53
CA PHE A 278 -9.59 -16.86 -10.55
C PHE A 278 -11.01 -16.28 -10.50
N LYS A 279 -11.25 -15.32 -9.59
CA LYS A 279 -12.55 -14.69 -9.34
C LYS A 279 -13.67 -15.62 -8.85
N SER A 280 -13.35 -16.79 -8.31
CA SER A 280 -14.33 -17.60 -7.57
C SER A 280 -14.86 -16.88 -6.32
N GLY A 281 -14.17 -15.81 -5.90
CA GLY A 281 -14.59 -14.95 -4.80
C GLY A 281 -14.27 -15.52 -3.42
N PRO A 282 -14.48 -14.73 -2.36
CA PRO A 282 -14.25 -15.16 -1.00
C PRO A 282 -15.31 -16.18 -0.56
N THR A 283 -14.89 -17.23 0.14
CA THR A 283 -15.76 -18.30 0.66
C THR A 283 -16.31 -18.00 2.05
N CYS A 284 -15.85 -16.92 2.67
CA CYS A 284 -16.26 -16.45 3.99
C CYS A 284 -16.17 -14.93 4.10
N LYS A 285 -16.71 -14.37 5.18
CA LYS A 285 -16.76 -12.92 5.42
C LYS A 285 -15.65 -12.50 6.37
N SER A 286 -14.69 -11.74 5.86
CA SER A 286 -13.59 -11.16 6.64
C SER A 286 -14.09 -10.26 7.77
N LYS A 287 -13.38 -10.31 8.91
CA LYS A 287 -13.62 -9.46 10.10
C LYS A 287 -12.31 -9.17 10.83
N ASP A 288 -12.29 -8.14 11.67
CA ASP A 288 -11.17 -7.92 12.58
C ASP A 288 -10.95 -9.15 13.49
N ALA A 289 -9.76 -9.76 13.41
CA ALA A 289 -9.39 -10.93 14.20
C ALA A 289 -9.10 -10.60 15.68
N ASP A 290 -8.87 -9.32 16.02
CA ASP A 290 -8.56 -8.88 17.38
C ASP A 290 -9.33 -7.61 17.76
N PRO A 291 -10.68 -7.63 17.75
CA PRO A 291 -11.51 -6.43 17.91
C PRO A 291 -11.39 -5.77 19.29
N SER A 292 -10.77 -6.44 20.28
CA SER A 292 -10.58 -5.93 21.63
C SER A 292 -9.35 -5.03 21.80
N HIS A 293 -8.42 -5.01 20.84
CA HIS A 293 -7.20 -4.20 20.91
C HIS A 293 -7.08 -3.24 19.74
N GLY A 294 -6.29 -2.17 19.91
CA GLY A 294 -6.16 -1.12 18.92
C GLY A 294 -7.42 -0.27 18.79
N VAL A 295 -7.40 0.66 17.83
CA VAL A 295 -8.49 1.58 17.55
C VAL A 295 -8.68 1.71 16.05
N SER A 296 -9.91 2.02 15.64
CA SER A 296 -10.33 2.01 14.24
C SER A 296 -10.67 3.40 13.68
N THR A 297 -10.59 4.45 14.50
CA THR A 297 -10.78 5.83 14.03
C THR A 297 -9.46 6.59 14.01
N TYR A 298 -9.38 7.58 13.11
CA TYR A 298 -8.18 8.40 12.99
C TYR A 298 -7.91 9.22 14.26
N ALA A 299 -8.95 9.82 14.84
CA ALA A 299 -8.81 10.63 16.05
C ALA A 299 -8.29 9.80 17.24
N GLU A 300 -8.82 8.59 17.44
CA GLU A 300 -8.34 7.68 18.48
C GLU A 300 -6.92 7.20 18.20
N SER A 301 -6.58 6.90 16.93
CA SER A 301 -5.21 6.50 16.54
C SER A 301 -4.21 7.60 16.87
N VAL A 302 -4.50 8.86 16.54
CA VAL A 302 -3.67 10.01 16.91
C VAL A 302 -3.57 10.15 18.43
N ALA A 303 -4.68 9.99 19.17
CA ALA A 303 -4.67 10.06 20.62
C ALA A 303 -3.83 8.94 21.27
N ALA A 304 -3.89 7.71 20.73
CA ALA A 304 -3.07 6.60 21.17
C ALA A 304 -1.58 6.88 20.98
N MET A 305 -1.19 7.45 19.83
CA MET A 305 0.18 7.88 19.56
C MET A 305 0.63 9.05 20.42
N ALA A 306 -0.26 9.98 20.77
CA ALA A 306 0.06 11.17 21.57
C ALA A 306 0.32 10.85 23.06
N LYS A 307 -0.29 9.79 23.62
CA LYS A 307 -0.04 9.32 24.99
C LYS A 307 1.43 8.94 25.23
N ARG A 308 2.23 8.78 24.17
CA ARG A 308 3.68 8.63 24.17
C ARG A 308 4.44 9.80 24.83
N SER A 309 3.85 10.99 24.96
CA SER A 309 4.54 12.16 25.53
C SER A 309 4.46 12.31 27.06
N VAL A 310 3.85 11.36 27.78
CA VAL A 310 3.65 11.46 29.23
C VAL A 310 4.11 10.21 29.98
N ASP A 311 5.36 9.79 29.77
CA ASP A 311 6.07 9.06 30.82
C ASP A 311 6.66 10.06 31.81
N ALA A 312 5.82 10.40 32.79
CA ALA A 312 6.23 11.06 34.02
C ALA A 312 7.10 10.10 34.84
N TRP A 313 8.39 10.00 34.52
CA TRP A 313 9.40 9.45 35.41
C TRP A 313 10.26 10.56 36.03
N GLY A 314 9.70 11.12 37.10
CA GLY A 314 10.37 11.30 38.37
C GLY A 314 11.75 11.97 38.38
N TRP A 315 11.76 13.30 38.53
CA TRP A 315 12.80 13.98 39.30
C TRP A 315 12.14 14.89 40.35
N ALA A 316 11.88 14.32 41.53
CA ALA A 316 11.61 15.10 42.73
C ALA A 316 12.92 15.52 43.39
N THR A 317 13.23 16.81 43.27
CA THR A 317 13.83 17.70 44.29
C THR A 317 15.25 17.41 44.83
N ARG A 318 16.15 18.40 44.67
CA ARG A 318 16.68 19.31 45.73
C ARG A 318 18.12 19.77 45.42
N SER A 319 18.28 21.07 45.23
CA SER A 319 19.29 21.95 45.87
C SER A 319 19.12 23.36 45.26
N ARG A 320 18.41 24.28 45.92
CA ARG A 320 18.94 25.30 46.84
C ARG A 320 20.27 25.94 46.42
N MET A 321 20.16 27.23 46.07
CA MET A 321 21.06 28.36 46.36
C MET A 321 22.54 28.24 46.00
N ALA A 322 23.02 29.12 45.12
CA ALA A 322 23.92 30.23 45.49
C ALA A 322 24.22 31.16 44.29
N ARG A 323 24.24 32.46 44.60
CA ARG A 323 24.83 33.60 43.87
C ARG A 323 26.13 33.26 43.13
N VAL A 324 26.37 33.85 41.94
CA VAL A 324 26.99 35.19 41.71
C VAL A 324 26.37 35.80 40.48
#